data_AF-A0A4U5PHL5-F1
#
_entry.id   AF-A0A4U5PHL5-F1
#
_cell.length_a   1.000
_cell.length_b   1.000
_cell.length_c   1.000
_cell.angle_alpha   90.00
_cell.angle_beta   90.00
_cell.angle_gamma   90.00
#
_symmetry.space_group_name_H-M   'P 1'
#
loop_
_entity.id
_entity.type
_entity.pdbx_description
1 polymer ?
#
loop_
_entity_poly.entity_id
_entity_poly.type
_entity_poly.pdbx_seq_one_letter_code
_entity_poly.pdbx_strand_id
1 'polypeptide(L)'
;MLVSKHNQPTSYTYLYAKDKLPYRYAVHYCQTHGGQLPSVHSLEDNLNLLRIGLLYRNIKRGHEHVVPGFWLGAESVRGDKKFEWVDGTPWNFEHWFDRQPDRPGSAENCIEVTLNLQLETNDGMLQMVSYSPAKWNNVKCDLKLHFICKLPSN
;
A
#
# COMPACT_ATOMS: atom_id res chain seq x y z
N MET A 1 -23.47 2.70 29.43
CA MET A 1 -22.40 2.16 28.57
C MET A 1 -23.01 1.88 27.22
N LEU A 2 -22.64 2.64 26.18
CA LEU A 2 -23.10 2.40 24.81
C LEU A 2 -21.97 1.67 24.08
N VAL A 3 -22.17 0.39 23.82
CA VAL A 3 -21.32 -0.40 22.93
C VAL A 3 -21.84 -0.19 21.51
N SER A 4 -21.10 0.55 20.69
CA SER A 4 -21.31 0.56 19.26
C SER A 4 -20.72 -0.72 18.69
N LYS A 5 -21.57 -1.71 18.38
CA LYS A 5 -21.21 -2.88 17.59
C LYS A 5 -21.30 -2.50 16.11
N HIS A 6 -20.20 -1.99 15.55
CA HIS A 6 -19.97 -2.14 14.11
C HIS A 6 -19.38 -3.54 13.87
N ASN A 7 -20.22 -4.39 13.29
CA ASN A 7 -20.01 -5.79 12.93
C ASN A 7 -19.16 -5.80 11.63
N GLN A 8 -17.86 -6.12 11.61
CA GLN A 8 -17.23 -7.42 11.87
C GLN A 8 -15.87 -7.22 12.58
N PRO A 9 -15.45 -8.10 13.52
CA PRO A 9 -14.04 -8.15 13.91
C PRO A 9 -13.24 -8.52 12.66
N THR A 10 -12.25 -7.71 12.27
CA THR A 10 -11.40 -8.07 11.14
C THR A 10 -10.74 -9.41 11.46
N SER A 11 -10.93 -10.41 10.59
CA SER A 11 -10.29 -11.74 10.67
C SER A 11 -8.75 -11.68 10.52
N TYR A 12 -8.18 -10.48 10.53
CA TYR A 12 -6.77 -10.24 10.32
C TYR A 12 -6.19 -9.26 11.34
N THR A 13 -4.93 -9.49 11.68
CA THR A 13 -4.02 -8.56 12.36
C THR A 13 -2.96 -8.09 11.38
N TYR A 14 -2.33 -6.94 11.65
CA TYR A 14 -1.30 -6.37 10.78
C TYR A 14 0.04 -6.22 11.49
N LEU A 15 1.12 -6.60 10.80
CA LEU A 15 2.51 -6.41 11.24
C LEU A 15 3.21 -5.40 10.35
N TYR A 16 3.63 -4.27 10.91
CA TYR A 16 4.45 -3.30 10.20
C TYR A 16 5.94 -3.69 10.23
N ALA A 17 6.58 -3.76 9.07
CA ALA A 17 8.02 -3.99 8.98
C ALA A 17 8.82 -2.68 9.05
N LYS A 18 9.84 -2.63 9.91
CA LYS A 18 10.67 -1.43 10.10
C LYS A 18 11.56 -1.14 8.90
N ASP A 19 12.12 -2.18 8.30
CA ASP A 19 13.02 -2.06 7.16
C ASP A 19 12.25 -1.93 5.84
N LYS A 20 12.87 -1.25 4.86
CA LYS A 20 12.38 -1.20 3.49
C LYS A 20 12.99 -2.34 2.68
N LEU A 21 12.18 -3.12 1.97
CA LEU A 21 12.63 -4.27 1.20
C LEU A 21 12.12 -4.24 -0.25
N PRO A 22 12.86 -4.84 -1.21
CA PRO A 22 12.31 -5.17 -2.53
C PRO A 22 11.13 -6.13 -2.41
N TYR A 23 10.21 -6.08 -3.38
CA TYR A 23 8.92 -6.78 -3.33
C TYR A 23 9.03 -8.26 -2.93
N ARG A 24 9.86 -9.04 -3.63
CA ARG A 24 10.03 -10.47 -3.35
C ARG A 24 10.53 -10.77 -1.93
N TYR A 25 11.35 -9.88 -1.36
CA TYR A 25 11.85 -10.02 0.00
C TYR A 25 10.79 -9.61 1.03
N ALA A 26 9.94 -8.63 0.71
CA ALA A 26 8.79 -8.27 1.53
C ALA A 26 7.72 -9.40 1.55
N VAL A 27 7.43 -10.03 0.40
CA VAL A 27 6.60 -11.24 0.33
C VAL A 27 7.14 -12.33 1.24
N HIS A 28 8.42 -12.66 1.10
CA HIS A 28 9.07 -13.69 1.91
C HIS A 28 9.04 -13.34 3.40
N TYR A 29 9.33 -12.09 3.77
CA TYR A 29 9.26 -11.63 5.16
C TYR A 29 7.87 -11.87 5.75
N CYS A 30 6.80 -11.54 5.04
CA CYS A 30 5.46 -11.75 5.57
C CYS A 30 5.13 -13.24 5.74
N GLN A 31 5.55 -14.08 4.79
CA GLN A 31 5.38 -15.53 4.86
C GLN A 31 6.11 -16.13 6.08
N THR A 32 7.35 -15.72 6.36
CA THR A 32 8.11 -16.22 7.52
C THR A 32 7.50 -15.79 8.86
N HIS A 33 6.64 -14.76 8.86
CA HIS A 33 5.92 -14.29 10.04
C HIS A 33 4.47 -14.80 10.09
N GLY A 34 4.11 -15.81 9.29
CA GLY A 34 2.79 -16.43 9.30
C GLY A 34 1.69 -15.60 8.63
N GLY A 35 2.06 -14.69 7.74
CA GLY A 35 1.13 -13.87 6.97
C GLY A 35 1.57 -13.70 5.52
N GLN A 36 1.09 -12.63 4.91
CA GLN A 36 1.30 -12.32 3.50
C GLN A 36 1.27 -10.80 3.30
N LEU A 37 1.76 -10.32 2.17
CA LEU A 37 1.47 -8.93 1.78
C LEU A 37 -0.05 -8.77 1.55
N PRO A 38 -0.63 -7.60 1.84
CA PRO A 38 -2.07 -7.45 1.93
C PRO A 38 -2.74 -7.42 0.54
N SER A 39 -3.80 -8.21 0.42
CA SER A 39 -4.86 -8.04 -0.59
C SER A 39 -5.85 -6.97 -0.16
N VAL A 40 -6.49 -6.31 -1.13
CA VAL A 40 -7.44 -5.22 -0.91
C VAL A 40 -8.72 -5.51 -1.66
N HIS A 41 -9.86 -5.52 -0.96
CA HIS A 41 -11.17 -5.87 -1.52
C HIS A 41 -12.22 -4.79 -1.30
N SER A 42 -11.84 -3.68 -0.70
CA SER A 42 -12.72 -2.55 -0.42
C SER A 42 -11.93 -1.26 -0.24
N LEU A 43 -12.63 -0.12 -0.34
CA LEU A 43 -12.05 1.17 0.01
C LEU A 43 -11.62 1.22 1.48
N GLU A 44 -12.34 0.52 2.36
CA GLU A 44 -12.02 0.48 3.79
C GLU A 44 -10.71 -0.26 4.05
N ASP A 45 -10.49 -1.43 3.44
CA ASP A 45 -9.21 -2.16 3.50
C ASP A 45 -8.05 -1.26 3.05
N ASN A 46 -8.25 -0.59 1.91
CA ASN A 46 -7.25 0.25 1.28
C ASN A 46 -6.84 1.43 2.18
N LEU A 47 -7.82 2.12 2.76
CA LEU A 47 -7.59 3.22 3.69
C LEU A 47 -6.98 2.74 5.01
N ASN A 48 -7.35 1.55 5.48
CA ASN A 48 -6.78 0.98 6.70
C ASN A 48 -5.28 0.70 6.56
N LEU A 49 -4.83 0.15 5.42
CA LEU A 49 -3.41 -0.05 5.15
C LEU A 49 -2.63 1.26 5.15
N LEU A 50 -3.16 2.30 4.51
CA LEU A 50 -2.54 3.64 4.53
C LEU A 50 -2.45 4.18 5.97
N ARG A 51 -3.53 4.06 6.76
CA ARG A 51 -3.55 4.53 8.16
C ARG A 51 -2.47 3.84 9.00
N ILE A 52 -2.38 2.51 8.93
CA ILE A 52 -1.34 1.74 9.62
C ILE A 52 0.05 2.20 9.18
N GLY A 53 0.27 2.32 7.87
CA GLY A 53 1.55 2.76 7.32
C GLY A 53 1.97 4.15 7.81
N LEU A 54 1.04 5.10 7.85
CA LEU A 54 1.28 6.46 8.35
C LEU A 54 1.54 6.51 9.86
N LEU A 55 0.88 5.66 10.66
CA LEU A 55 1.06 5.61 12.11
C LEU A 55 2.45 5.11 12.51
N TYR A 56 2.94 4.07 11.85
CA TYR A 56 4.18 3.40 12.24
C TYR A 56 5.43 3.90 11.49
N ARG A 57 5.25 4.69 10.43
CA ARG A 57 6.36 5.38 9.79
C ARG A 57 6.86 6.48 10.72
N ASN A 58 8.10 6.34 11.22
CA ASN A 58 8.82 7.43 11.86
C ASN A 58 9.13 8.52 10.83
N ILE A 59 8.17 9.42 10.57
CA ILE A 59 8.40 10.62 9.77
C ILE A 59 9.31 11.53 10.59
N LYS A 60 10.62 11.45 10.36
CA LYS A 60 11.50 12.54 10.80
C LYS A 60 11.00 13.80 10.09
N ARG A 61 10.64 14.83 10.86
CA ARG A 61 10.27 16.15 10.31
C ARG A 61 11.40 16.62 9.40
N GLY A 62 11.20 16.57 8.08
CA GLY A 62 12.21 16.96 7.10
C GLY A 62 11.95 16.40 5.70
N HIS A 63 11.50 17.29 4.80
CA HIS A 63 11.73 17.31 3.35
C HIS A 63 11.35 16.12 2.44
N GLU A 64 10.67 15.07 2.90
CA GLU A 64 10.02 14.13 1.96
C GLU A 64 8.61 14.64 1.61
N HIS A 65 8.51 15.43 0.54
CA HIS A 65 7.22 15.86 -0.05
C HIS A 65 6.45 14.71 -0.69
N VAL A 66 7.12 13.59 -0.94
CA VAL A 66 6.54 12.35 -1.44
C VAL A 66 6.41 11.41 -0.27
N VAL A 67 5.20 10.92 -0.01
CA VAL A 67 4.97 9.84 0.95
C VAL A 67 5.43 8.56 0.25
N PRO A 68 6.56 7.93 0.63
CA PRO A 68 6.92 6.63 0.06
C PRO A 68 5.78 5.63 0.29
N GLY A 69 5.40 4.91 -0.77
CA GLY A 69 4.30 3.95 -0.74
C GLY A 69 4.64 2.68 0.04
N PHE A 70 3.60 1.85 0.21
CA PHE A 70 3.68 0.54 0.85
C PHE A 70 3.38 -0.55 -0.16
N TRP A 71 4.14 -1.65 -0.13
CA TRP A 71 3.83 -2.80 -0.98
C TRP A 71 2.44 -3.36 -0.68
N LEU A 72 1.67 -3.60 -1.74
CA LEU A 72 0.50 -4.47 -1.72
C LEU A 72 0.89 -5.88 -2.17
N GLY A 73 0.10 -6.89 -1.83
CA GLY A 73 0.36 -8.28 -2.19
C GLY A 73 0.02 -8.63 -3.63
N ALA A 74 0.21 -7.72 -4.59
CA ALA A 74 -0.13 -7.94 -5.98
C ALA A 74 1.08 -7.84 -6.89
N GLU A 75 1.15 -8.74 -7.87
CA GLU A 75 2.15 -8.71 -8.93
C GLU A 75 1.55 -9.06 -10.30
N SER A 76 2.18 -8.57 -11.37
CA SER A 76 1.91 -8.99 -12.74
C SER A 76 2.96 -9.98 -13.20
N VAL A 77 2.64 -11.28 -13.12
CA VAL A 77 3.57 -12.38 -13.45
C VAL A 77 3.99 -12.35 -14.92
N ARG A 78 3.08 -11.93 -15.82
CA ARG A 78 3.32 -11.90 -17.28
C ARG A 78 3.82 -10.54 -17.79
N GLY A 79 3.86 -9.51 -16.94
CA GLY A 79 4.19 -8.14 -17.35
C GLY A 79 3.17 -7.51 -18.30
N ASP A 80 1.94 -8.04 -18.32
CA ASP A 80 0.85 -7.63 -19.21
C ASP A 80 -0.18 -6.72 -18.52
N LYS A 81 0.17 -6.17 -17.34
CA LYS A 81 -0.69 -5.36 -16.46
C LYS A 81 -1.91 -6.11 -15.90
N LYS A 82 -1.95 -7.42 -16.02
CA LYS A 82 -2.89 -8.24 -15.24
C LYS A 82 -2.21 -8.57 -13.94
N PHE A 83 -2.79 -8.09 -12.85
CA PHE A 83 -2.28 -8.28 -11.51
C PHE A 83 -3.10 -9.35 -10.80
N GLU A 84 -2.42 -10.14 -10.01
CA GLU A 84 -3.02 -11.18 -9.17
C GLU A 84 -2.55 -10.97 -7.73
N TRP A 85 -3.45 -11.20 -6.78
CA TRP A 85 -3.07 -11.21 -5.37
C TRP A 85 -2.27 -12.49 -5.07
N VAL A 86 -1.14 -12.35 -4.36
CA VAL A 86 -0.27 -13.47 -3.96
C VAL A 86 -0.95 -14.46 -3.01
N ASP A 87 -2.09 -14.09 -2.45
CA ASP A 87 -2.92 -14.93 -1.59
C ASP A 87 -4.04 -15.67 -2.33
N GLY A 88 -4.14 -15.49 -3.65
CA GLY A 88 -5.14 -16.11 -4.52
C GLY A 88 -6.56 -15.58 -4.35
N THR A 89 -6.76 -14.51 -3.57
CA THR A 89 -8.08 -13.87 -3.45
C THR A 89 -8.50 -13.19 -4.77
N PRO A 90 -9.81 -13.00 -5.01
CA PRO A 90 -10.28 -12.42 -6.26
C PRO A 90 -9.79 -10.98 -6.48
N TRP A 91 -9.44 -10.65 -7.72
CA TRP A 91 -9.19 -9.28 -8.18
C TRP A 91 -10.52 -8.55 -8.42
N ASN A 92 -11.13 -8.02 -7.35
CA ASN A 92 -12.50 -7.48 -7.36
C ASN A 92 -12.61 -6.01 -6.92
N PHE A 93 -11.48 -5.37 -6.63
CA PHE A 93 -11.40 -3.97 -6.22
C PHE A 93 -10.13 -3.35 -6.80
N GLU A 94 -10.23 -2.09 -7.20
CA GLU A 94 -9.11 -1.33 -7.74
C GLU A 94 -9.17 0.11 -7.24
N HIS A 95 -8.00 0.70 -6.97
CA HIS A 95 -7.90 2.11 -6.55
C HIS A 95 -6.72 2.84 -7.21
N TRP A 96 -6.54 2.65 -8.51
CA TRP A 96 -5.48 3.28 -9.28
C TRP A 96 -5.50 4.81 -9.25
N PHE A 97 -4.32 5.41 -9.38
CA PHE A 97 -4.22 6.78 -9.88
C PHE A 97 -4.77 6.91 -11.29
N ASP A 98 -5.18 8.12 -11.64
CA ASP A 98 -5.57 8.43 -13.00
C ASP A 98 -4.45 8.04 -13.96
N ARG A 99 -4.83 7.32 -15.02
CA ARG A 99 -3.94 6.79 -16.07
C ARG A 99 -3.00 5.66 -15.63
N GLN A 100 -3.07 5.19 -14.39
CA GLN A 100 -2.42 3.96 -13.96
C GLN A 100 -3.32 2.73 -14.19
N PRO A 101 -2.76 1.55 -14.47
CA PRO A 101 -1.34 1.31 -14.75
C PRO A 101 -0.91 1.90 -16.11
N ASP A 102 0.22 2.62 -16.19
CA ASP A 102 0.51 3.57 -17.30
C ASP A 102 1.47 3.04 -18.40
N ARG A 103 2.27 1.98 -18.16
CA ARG A 103 3.26 1.47 -19.15
C ARG A 103 3.24 -0.06 -19.37
N PRO A 104 2.64 -0.58 -20.46
CA PRO A 104 2.67 -2.01 -20.75
C PRO A 104 4.09 -2.43 -21.16
N GLY A 105 4.62 -3.54 -20.63
CA GLY A 105 5.98 -4.02 -20.94
C GLY A 105 7.12 -3.33 -20.19
N SER A 106 6.83 -2.45 -19.23
CA SER A 106 7.84 -1.98 -18.27
C SER A 106 8.08 -3.05 -17.19
N ALA A 107 9.23 -3.00 -16.52
CA ALA A 107 9.54 -3.87 -15.38
C ALA A 107 8.72 -3.52 -14.10
N GLU A 108 7.61 -2.79 -14.26
CA GLU A 108 6.80 -2.24 -13.16
C GLU A 108 5.62 -3.17 -12.85
N ASN A 109 5.97 -4.35 -12.35
CA ASN A 109 5.04 -5.45 -12.14
C ASN A 109 4.53 -5.56 -10.70
N CYS A 110 4.84 -4.60 -9.83
CA CYS A 110 4.45 -4.65 -8.42
C CYS A 110 3.66 -3.41 -8.03
N ILE A 111 2.71 -3.54 -7.10
CA ILE A 111 1.82 -2.44 -6.73
C ILE A 111 2.20 -1.85 -5.37
N GLU A 112 2.30 -0.54 -5.31
CA GLU A 112 2.31 0.20 -4.05
C GLU A 112 0.96 0.91 -3.81
N VAL A 113 0.56 1.00 -2.54
CA VAL A 113 -0.43 1.96 -2.07
C VAL A 113 0.30 3.19 -1.55
N THR A 114 -0.06 4.37 -2.03
CA THR A 114 0.59 5.62 -1.64
C THR A 114 -0.39 6.76 -1.43
N LEU A 115 0.10 7.85 -0.86
CA LEU A 115 -0.62 9.09 -0.65
C LEU A 115 -0.01 10.17 -1.55
N ASN A 116 -0.82 10.73 -2.45
CA ASN A 116 -0.40 11.89 -3.22
C ASN A 116 -0.85 13.17 -2.51
N LEU A 117 0.13 14.02 -2.19
CA LEU A 117 -0.05 15.36 -1.69
C LEU A 117 0.44 16.31 -2.77
N GLN A 118 -0.48 17.02 -3.43
CA GLN A 118 -0.08 18.15 -4.26
C GLN A 118 0.17 19.32 -3.32
N LEU A 119 1.44 19.70 -3.23
CA LEU A 119 1.90 20.83 -2.43
C LEU A 119 2.35 21.94 -3.37
N GLU A 120 1.85 23.14 -3.15
CA GLU A 120 2.28 24.35 -3.85
C GLU A 120 2.89 25.32 -2.85
N THR A 121 3.86 26.11 -3.29
CA THR A 121 4.41 27.18 -2.47
C THR A 121 3.68 28.47 -2.82
N ASN A 122 3.01 29.07 -1.84
CA ASN A 122 2.40 30.39 -1.97
C ASN A 122 2.96 31.29 -0.86
N ASP A 123 3.53 32.43 -1.25
CA ASP A 123 4.19 33.39 -0.33
C ASP A 123 5.22 32.75 0.63
N GLY A 124 5.95 31.74 0.15
CA GLY A 124 6.97 31.03 0.94
C GLY A 124 6.42 29.99 1.93
N MET A 125 5.11 29.76 1.95
CA MET A 125 4.49 28.67 2.72
C MET A 125 4.07 27.50 1.83
N LEU A 126 4.28 26.27 2.31
CA LEU A 126 3.76 25.06 1.69
C LEU A 126 2.26 24.95 1.96
N GLN A 127 1.47 25.00 0.90
CA GLN A 127 0.03 24.78 0.94
C GLN A 127 -0.31 23.45 0.27
N MET A 128 -1.14 22.64 0.93
CA MET A 128 -1.73 21.46 0.31
C MET A 128 -2.90 21.90 -0.57
N VAL A 129 -2.76 21.69 -1.88
CA VAL A 129 -3.77 22.08 -2.89
C VAL A 129 -4.61 20.90 -3.37
N SER A 130 -4.10 19.67 -3.23
CA SER A 130 -4.85 18.44 -3.53
C SER A 130 -4.37 17.27 -2.67
N TYR A 131 -5.30 16.37 -2.36
CA TYR A 131 -5.11 15.19 -1.51
C TYR A 131 -5.80 13.99 -2.15
N SER A 132 -5.05 12.94 -2.47
CA SER A 132 -5.59 11.68 -2.99
C SER A 132 -5.03 10.52 -2.18
N PRO A 133 -5.81 9.98 -1.21
CA PRO A 133 -5.34 8.93 -0.33
C PRO A 133 -5.39 7.55 -0.97
N ALA A 134 -4.41 6.73 -0.57
CA ALA A 134 -4.39 5.29 -0.78
C ALA A 134 -4.51 4.88 -2.25
N LYS A 135 -4.02 5.71 -3.16
CA LYS A 135 -4.03 5.43 -4.59
C LYS A 135 -2.94 4.43 -4.94
N TRP A 136 -3.24 3.58 -5.91
CA TRP A 136 -2.33 2.54 -6.36
C TRP A 136 -1.47 3.03 -7.50
N ASN A 137 -0.22 2.61 -7.48
CA ASN A 137 0.75 2.85 -8.53
C ASN A 137 1.48 1.53 -8.82
N ASN A 138 1.66 1.17 -10.09
CA ASN A 138 2.54 0.06 -10.44
C ASN A 138 3.98 0.58 -10.56
N VAL A 139 4.92 -0.11 -9.94
CA VAL A 139 6.31 0.30 -9.82
C VAL A 139 7.25 -0.89 -9.97
N LYS A 140 8.54 -0.62 -10.17
CA LYS A 140 9.56 -1.67 -10.29
C LYS A 140 9.66 -2.44 -9.00
N CYS A 141 9.60 -3.77 -9.09
CA CYS A 141 9.65 -4.67 -7.94
C CYS A 141 10.96 -4.58 -7.13
N ASP A 142 12.04 -4.06 -7.72
CA ASP A 142 13.35 -3.89 -7.07
C ASP A 142 13.46 -2.63 -6.20
N LEU A 143 12.45 -1.74 -6.22
CA LEU A 143 12.40 -0.60 -5.29
C LEU A 143 12.34 -1.08 -3.85
N LYS A 144 13.00 -0.37 -2.93
CA LYS A 144 12.90 -0.66 -1.50
C LYS A 144 11.79 0.18 -0.89
N LEU A 145 10.63 -0.42 -0.65
CA LEU A 145 9.48 0.25 -0.05
C LEU A 145 9.21 -0.26 1.36
N HIS A 146 8.45 0.54 2.11
CA HIS A 146 7.83 0.04 3.34
C HIS A 146 6.77 -1.02 3.00
N PHE A 147 6.41 -1.84 3.97
CA PHE A 147 5.38 -2.85 3.77
C PHE A 147 4.75 -3.26 5.11
N ILE A 148 3.56 -3.83 5.01
CA ILE A 148 2.76 -4.31 6.12
C ILE A 148 2.40 -5.75 5.78
N CYS A 149 2.47 -6.66 6.74
CA CYS A 149 1.96 -8.01 6.57
C CYS A 149 0.54 -8.10 7.11
N LYS A 150 -0.34 -8.79 6.39
CA LYS A 150 -1.67 -9.21 6.81
C LYS A 150 -1.55 -10.63 7.36
N LEU A 151 -1.93 -10.83 8.62
CA LEU A 151 -1.87 -12.10 9.34
C LEU A 151 -3.29 -12.53 9.70
N PRO A 152 -3.62 -13.83 9.71
CA PRO A 152 -4.89 -14.30 10.28
C PRO A 152 -4.97 -13.94 11.77
N SER A 153 -6.16 -13.53 12.23
CA SER A 153 -6.44 -13.34 13.66
C SER A 153 -6.63 -14.72 14.32
N ASN A 154 -5.89 -14.98 15.39
CA ASN A 154 -6.04 -16.18 16.24
C ASN A 154 -7.24 -16.07 17.18
#